data_AF-A0A965TWG0-F1
#
_entry.id   AF-A0A965TWG0-F1
#
_cell.length_a   1.000
_cell.length_b   1.000
_cell.length_c   1.000
_cell.angle_alpha   90.00
_cell.angle_beta   90.00
_cell.angle_gamma   90.00
#
_symmetry.space_group_name_H-M   'P 1'
#
loop_
_entity.id
_entity.type
_entity.pdbx_description
1 polymer ?
#
loop_
_entity_poly.entity_id
_entity_poly.type
_entity_poly.pdbx_seq_one_letter_code
_entity_poly.pdbx_strand_id
1 'polypeptide(L)'
;MKKTSRFSIIAILFLVTIASPLSASVTTGGTTLGGLSGYVVTPSAIPVPTGNNPAITTGYTAMFGASNGFSHIPFIQMGFAKNFEAAVAVDISLKTSLLVQAKWRFIEKNSTNFAFIINGQAIDLSGTYSFAGQTGFA
;
A
#
# COMPACT_ATOMS: atom_id res chain seq x y z
N MET A 1 12.98 -34.75 4.83
CA MET A 1 12.98 -34.07 3.51
C MET A 1 11.86 -33.03 3.48
N LYS A 2 12.15 -31.71 3.51
CA LYS A 2 11.19 -30.59 3.26
C LYS A 2 11.78 -29.16 3.34
N LYS A 3 13.12 -28.97 3.27
CA LYS A 3 13.74 -27.62 3.32
C LYS A 3 14.05 -27.02 1.95
N THR A 4 14.09 -27.83 0.89
CA THR A 4 14.47 -27.38 -0.47
C THR A 4 13.37 -26.58 -1.17
N SER A 5 12.08 -26.86 -0.95
CA SER A 5 11.01 -26.17 -1.69
C SER A 5 10.85 -24.68 -1.34
N ARG A 6 11.18 -24.29 -0.10
CA ARG A 6 11.09 -22.88 0.34
C ARG A 6 12.18 -22.03 -0.32
N PHE A 7 13.40 -22.56 -0.43
CA PHE A 7 14.49 -21.90 -1.14
C PHE A 7 14.21 -21.77 -2.63
N SER A 8 13.60 -22.79 -3.25
CA SER A 8 13.21 -22.73 -4.66
C SER A 8 12.15 -21.68 -4.93
N ILE A 9 11.13 -21.55 -4.05
CA ILE A 9 10.09 -20.52 -4.20
C ILE A 9 10.68 -19.12 -4.04
N ILE A 10 11.56 -18.91 -3.05
CA ILE A 10 12.25 -17.62 -2.86
C ILE A 10 13.14 -17.29 -4.06
N ALA A 11 13.89 -18.26 -4.57
CA ALA A 11 14.76 -18.07 -5.73
C ALA A 11 13.97 -17.74 -7.00
N ILE A 12 12.81 -18.39 -7.21
CA ILE A 12 11.91 -18.10 -8.34
C ILE A 12 11.31 -16.70 -8.19
N LEU A 13 10.84 -16.33 -6.99
CA LEU A 13 10.31 -15.00 -6.73
C LEU A 13 11.36 -13.91 -6.96
N PHE A 14 12.60 -14.16 -6.49
CA PHE A 14 13.73 -13.28 -6.73
C PHE A 14 14.01 -13.16 -8.22
N LEU A 15 14.12 -14.27 -8.95
CA LEU A 15 14.38 -14.30 -10.40
C LEU A 15 13.31 -13.56 -11.21
N VAL A 16 12.03 -13.69 -10.84
CA VAL A 16 10.93 -12.95 -11.47
C VAL A 16 11.07 -11.45 -11.25
N THR A 17 11.52 -11.00 -10.07
CA THR A 17 11.69 -9.57 -9.78
C THR A 17 12.89 -8.93 -10.49
N ILE A 18 13.95 -9.68 -10.80
CA ILE A 18 15.12 -9.19 -11.55
C ILE A 18 14.92 -9.24 -13.07
N ALA A 19 14.09 -10.16 -13.56
CA ALA A 19 13.88 -10.39 -14.99
C ALA A 19 12.83 -9.47 -15.62
N SER A 20 11.92 -8.90 -14.83
CA SER A 20 11.00 -7.86 -15.32
C SER A 20 11.71 -6.51 -15.33
N PRO A 21 11.71 -5.76 -16.46
CA PRO A 21 12.14 -4.37 -16.44
C PRO A 21 11.16 -3.58 -15.57
N LEU A 22 11.46 -3.46 -14.28
CA LEU A 22 10.79 -2.54 -13.38
C LEU A 22 11.25 -1.13 -13.79
N SER A 23 10.59 -0.57 -14.79
CA SER A 23 10.68 0.86 -15.08
C SER A 23 9.96 1.59 -13.94
N ALA A 24 10.67 1.84 -12.84
CA ALA A 24 10.23 2.78 -11.82
C ALA A 24 10.37 4.19 -12.42
N SER A 25 9.25 4.77 -12.86
CA SER A 25 9.22 6.19 -13.18
C SER A 25 9.38 6.97 -11.87
N VAL A 26 10.59 7.48 -11.61
CA VAL A 26 10.88 8.42 -10.51
C VAL A 26 10.55 9.85 -10.96
N THR A 27 9.51 10.03 -11.77
CA THR A 27 9.02 11.36 -12.14
C THR A 27 7.94 11.74 -11.14
N THR A 28 8.37 12.10 -9.92
CA THR A 28 7.57 12.74 -8.85
C THR A 28 6.09 12.32 -8.80
N GLY A 29 5.80 11.24 -8.08
CA GLY A 29 4.42 10.83 -7.85
C GLY A 29 4.34 9.82 -6.72
N GLY A 30 4.27 10.30 -5.48
CA GLY A 30 3.68 9.48 -4.42
C GLY A 30 2.27 9.08 -4.85
N THR A 31 1.76 7.95 -4.37
CA THR A 31 0.38 7.55 -4.69
C THR A 31 -0.59 8.64 -4.25
N THR A 32 -1.46 9.11 -5.16
CA THR A 32 -2.30 10.31 -4.96
C THR A 32 -3.76 10.05 -5.35
N LEU A 33 -4.66 9.84 -4.39
CA LEU A 33 -6.09 9.71 -4.70
C LEU A 33 -6.64 11.07 -5.15
N GLY A 34 -7.26 11.14 -6.33
CA GLY A 34 -7.80 12.39 -6.89
C GLY A 34 -6.75 13.46 -7.24
N GLY A 35 -5.48 13.06 -7.41
CA GLY A 35 -4.37 14.02 -7.62
C GLY A 35 -3.91 14.74 -6.35
N LEU A 36 -4.43 14.35 -5.18
CA LEU A 36 -3.97 14.81 -3.87
C LEU A 36 -3.08 13.74 -3.23
N SER A 37 -1.91 14.14 -2.72
CA SER A 37 -1.04 13.20 -2.01
C SER A 37 -1.70 12.83 -0.69
N GLY A 38 -2.14 11.58 -0.60
CA GLY A 38 -2.90 11.07 0.52
C GLY A 38 -2.42 9.66 0.84
N TYR A 39 -2.15 9.40 2.11
CA TYR A 39 -1.91 8.06 2.59
C TYR A 39 -3.18 7.55 3.25
N VAL A 40 -3.64 6.37 2.83
CA VAL A 40 -4.71 5.65 3.52
C VAL A 40 -4.25 5.17 4.88
N VAL A 41 -2.94 4.96 5.02
CA VAL A 41 -2.31 4.57 6.26
C VAL A 41 -1.05 5.38 6.51
N THR A 42 -0.84 5.77 7.76
CA THR A 42 0.35 6.48 8.21
C THR A 42 1.62 5.80 7.71
N PRO A 43 2.56 6.55 7.07
CA PRO A 43 3.87 6.04 6.72
C PRO A 43 4.65 5.79 8.02
N SER A 44 4.55 4.58 8.52
CA SER A 44 5.11 4.12 9.79
C SER A 44 5.54 2.67 9.64
N ALA A 45 6.62 2.29 10.33
CA ALA A 45 7.08 0.91 10.42
C ALA A 45 6.10 -0.01 11.20
N ILE A 46 5.15 0.58 11.92
CA ILE A 46 4.24 -0.13 12.82
C ILE A 46 2.92 -0.41 12.07
N PRO A 47 2.54 -1.68 11.86
CA PRO A 47 1.23 -2.05 11.33
C PRO A 47 0.12 -1.71 12.32
N VAL A 48 -1.14 -1.71 11.87
CA VAL A 48 -2.29 -1.56 12.75
C VAL A 48 -2.22 -2.58 13.89
N PRO A 49 -2.41 -2.14 15.15
CA PRO A 49 -2.33 -3.02 16.29
C PRO A 49 -3.33 -4.16 16.18
N THR A 50 -2.81 -5.37 16.01
CA THR A 50 -3.59 -6.61 16.02
C THR A 50 -3.02 -7.46 17.13
N GLY A 51 -3.84 -7.98 18.03
CA GLY A 51 -3.39 -8.93 19.03
C GLY A 51 -3.00 -10.27 18.38
N ASN A 52 -3.59 -11.36 18.87
CA ASN A 52 -3.46 -12.66 18.21
C ASN A 52 -4.46 -12.85 17.05
N ASN A 53 -5.43 -11.94 16.92
CA ASN A 53 -6.50 -12.00 15.93
C ASN A 53 -6.30 -10.89 14.87
N PRO A 54 -6.77 -11.10 13.62
CA PRO A 54 -6.86 -10.03 12.65
C PRO A 54 -7.69 -8.86 13.19
N ALA A 55 -7.30 -7.64 12.83
CA ALA A 55 -8.08 -6.45 13.14
C ALA A 55 -8.52 -5.80 11.83
N ILE A 56 -9.76 -5.34 11.77
CA ILE A 56 -10.30 -4.58 10.64
C ILE A 56 -10.63 -3.19 11.15
N THR A 57 -10.07 -2.18 10.52
CA THR A 57 -10.38 -0.77 10.72
C THR A 57 -11.02 -0.24 9.46
N THR A 58 -12.22 0.30 9.57
CA THR A 58 -12.86 1.04 8.49
C THR A 58 -12.82 2.52 8.84
N GLY A 59 -12.58 3.36 7.85
CA GLY A 59 -12.56 4.79 8.06
C GLY A 59 -12.95 5.55 6.81
N TYR A 60 -12.97 6.86 6.97
CA TYR A 60 -13.31 7.77 5.91
C TYR A 60 -12.44 9.02 6.02
N THR A 61 -11.80 9.39 4.92
CA THR A 61 -11.01 10.61 4.81
C THR A 61 -11.65 11.51 3.77
N ALA A 62 -11.92 12.75 4.16
CA ALA A 62 -12.31 13.83 3.27
C ALA A 62 -11.09 14.71 3.00
N MET A 63 -10.74 14.95 1.73
CA MET A 63 -9.63 15.82 1.37
C MET A 63 -10.12 16.96 0.48
N PHE A 64 -9.78 18.18 0.86
CA PHE A 64 -10.06 19.38 0.09
C PHE A 64 -8.80 19.81 -0.67
N GLY A 65 -8.86 19.76 -2.00
CA GLY A 65 -7.82 20.30 -2.88
C GLY A 65 -8.17 21.70 -3.32
N ALA A 66 -7.26 22.66 -3.15
CA ALA A 66 -7.47 24.06 -3.53
C ALA A 66 -7.79 24.27 -5.03
N SER A 67 -7.33 23.35 -5.90
CA SER A 67 -7.51 23.43 -7.36
C SER A 67 -8.29 22.26 -7.98
N ASN A 68 -8.40 21.11 -7.30
CA ASN A 68 -8.80 19.84 -7.90
C ASN A 68 -10.08 19.23 -7.28
N GLY A 69 -10.80 20.00 -6.47
CA GLY A 69 -12.07 19.59 -5.89
C GLY A 69 -11.91 18.78 -4.59
N PHE A 70 -12.96 18.03 -4.27
CA PHE A 70 -13.13 17.33 -3.00
C PHE A 70 -13.05 15.82 -3.22
N SER A 71 -12.18 15.12 -2.49
CA SER A 71 -12.05 13.66 -2.54
C SER A 71 -12.73 13.02 -1.32
N HIS A 72 -13.52 11.99 -1.60
CA HIS A 72 -14.24 11.20 -0.62
C HIS A 72 -13.59 9.82 -0.56
N ILE A 73 -12.87 9.51 0.51
CA ILE A 73 -11.99 8.33 0.57
C ILE A 73 -12.41 7.42 1.72
N PRO A 74 -13.47 6.60 1.58
CA PRO A 74 -13.65 5.45 2.44
C PRO A 74 -12.48 4.47 2.29
N PHE A 75 -12.09 3.85 3.39
CA PHE A 75 -11.04 2.85 3.40
C PHE A 75 -11.33 1.70 4.35
N ILE A 76 -10.75 0.55 4.01
CA ILE A 76 -10.69 -0.63 4.87
C ILE A 76 -9.22 -0.98 5.03
N GLN A 77 -8.79 -1.10 6.28
CA GLN A 77 -7.44 -1.46 6.68
C GLN A 77 -7.49 -2.69 7.56
N MET A 78 -6.65 -3.66 7.24
CA MET A 78 -6.61 -4.96 7.88
C MET A 78 -5.21 -5.19 8.40
N GLY A 79 -5.09 -5.52 9.69
CA GLY A 79 -3.84 -5.95 10.28
C GLY A 79 -3.85 -7.45 10.58
N PHE A 80 -2.68 -8.07 10.50
CA PHE A 80 -2.50 -9.50 10.69
C PHE A 80 -1.23 -9.81 11.49
N ALA A 81 -1.39 -10.62 12.54
CA ALA A 81 -0.30 -11.21 13.31
C ALA A 81 0.81 -10.21 13.73
N LYS A 82 0.42 -8.96 14.04
CA LYS A 82 1.27 -7.83 14.45
C LYS A 82 2.24 -7.29 13.40
N ASN A 83 2.49 -8.02 12.32
CA ASN A 83 3.60 -7.74 11.42
C ASN A 83 3.16 -7.38 10.02
N PHE A 84 1.92 -7.67 9.64
CA PHE A 84 1.43 -7.40 8.30
C PHE A 84 0.18 -6.53 8.34
N GLU A 85 0.06 -5.67 7.36
CA GLU A 85 -1.09 -4.81 7.14
C GLU A 85 -1.38 -4.73 5.66
N ALA A 86 -2.66 -4.72 5.31
CA ALA A 86 -3.14 -4.42 3.98
C ALA A 86 -4.29 -3.42 4.07
N ALA A 87 -4.34 -2.49 3.13
CA ALA A 87 -5.41 -1.50 3.08
C ALA A 87 -5.90 -1.31 1.64
N VAL A 88 -7.17 -0.96 1.52
CA VAL A 88 -7.79 -0.52 0.28
C VAL A 88 -8.56 0.76 0.57
N ALA A 89 -8.48 1.70 -0.35
CA ALA A 89 -9.31 2.89 -0.32
C ALA A 89 -9.76 3.27 -1.72
N VAL A 90 -10.92 3.91 -1.78
CA VAL A 90 -11.57 4.29 -3.03
C VAL A 90 -11.89 5.77 -2.95
N ASP A 91 -11.43 6.56 -3.91
CA ASP A 91 -11.99 7.90 -4.11
C ASP A 91 -13.32 7.73 -4.87
N ILE A 92 -14.43 8.13 -4.23
CA ILE A 92 -15.79 8.02 -4.77
C ILE A 92 -16.35 9.36 -5.25
N SER A 93 -15.50 10.36 -5.47
CA SER A 93 -15.89 11.66 -6.01
C SER A 93 -16.18 11.59 -7.53
N LEU A 94 -15.91 12.66 -8.27
CA LEU A 94 -16.19 12.79 -9.71
C LEU A 94 -15.52 11.71 -10.59
N LYS A 95 -14.40 11.15 -10.14
CA LYS A 95 -13.67 10.06 -10.80
C LYS A 95 -13.34 8.97 -9.79
N THR A 96 -13.63 7.72 -10.13
CA THR A 96 -13.31 6.61 -9.24
C THR A 96 -11.82 6.28 -9.31
N SER A 97 -11.12 6.38 -8.18
CA SER A 97 -9.71 5.95 -8.07
C SER A 97 -9.55 4.94 -6.95
N LEU A 98 -8.66 3.97 -7.12
CA LEU A 98 -8.39 2.92 -6.15
C LEU A 98 -6.94 3.03 -5.67
N LEU A 99 -6.73 2.91 -4.36
CA LEU A 99 -5.42 2.76 -3.75
C LEU A 99 -5.42 1.48 -2.93
N VAL A 100 -4.46 0.60 -3.23
CA VAL A 100 -4.17 -0.59 -2.44
C VAL A 100 -2.80 -0.42 -1.80
N GLN A 101 -2.67 -0.83 -0.55
CA GLN A 101 -1.42 -0.79 0.20
C GLN A 101 -1.20 -2.11 0.89
N ALA A 102 0.06 -2.52 0.99
CA ALA A 102 0.48 -3.49 2.00
C ALA A 102 1.75 -3.00 2.71
N LYS A 103 1.87 -3.38 3.97
CA LYS A 103 2.99 -3.08 4.84
C LYS A 103 3.38 -4.35 5.58
N TRP A 104 4.67 -4.66 5.55
CA TRP A 104 5.23 -5.79 6.26
C TRP A 104 6.37 -5.34 7.16
N ARG A 105 6.14 -5.35 8.47
CA ARG A 105 7.15 -5.17 9.49
C ARG A 105 7.95 -6.47 9.66
N PHE A 106 9.24 -6.39 9.42
CA PHE A 106 10.15 -7.53 9.49
C PHE A 106 11.20 -7.38 10.61
N ILE A 107 11.31 -6.20 11.23
CA ILE A 107 12.07 -6.00 12.47
C ILE A 107 11.18 -5.32 13.50
N GLU A 108 11.13 -5.90 14.70
CA GLU A 108 10.60 -5.29 15.91
C GLU A 108 11.58 -5.61 17.04
N LYS A 109 12.25 -4.60 17.59
CA LYS A 109 13.16 -4.74 18.73
C LYS A 109 13.08 -3.49 19.60
N ASN A 110 12.48 -3.62 20.77
CA ASN A 110 12.22 -2.50 21.68
C ASN A 110 11.46 -1.37 20.94
N SER A 111 12.05 -0.18 20.83
CA SER A 111 11.50 0.96 20.08
C SER A 111 11.87 0.96 18.59
N THR A 112 12.72 0.04 18.14
CA THR A 112 13.16 -0.04 16.74
C THR A 112 12.21 -0.92 15.94
N ASN A 113 11.68 -0.38 14.85
CA ASN A 113 10.82 -1.08 13.92
C ASN A 113 11.32 -0.82 12.50
N PHE A 114 11.31 -1.84 11.64
CA PHE A 114 11.50 -1.66 10.19
C PHE A 114 10.42 -2.39 9.43
N ALA A 115 9.86 -1.70 8.45
CA ALA A 115 8.87 -2.27 7.54
C ALA A 115 9.19 -1.99 6.08
N PHE A 116 8.74 -2.89 5.22
CA PHE A 116 8.64 -2.70 3.79
C PHE A 116 7.20 -2.34 3.44
N ILE A 117 7.02 -1.36 2.57
CA ILE A 117 5.72 -0.85 2.17
C ILE A 117 5.62 -0.97 0.64
N ILE A 118 4.45 -1.37 0.17
CA ILE A 118 4.04 -1.32 -1.23
C ILE A 118 2.71 -0.60 -1.34
N ASN A 119 2.61 0.31 -2.28
CA ASN A 119 1.38 0.99 -2.67
C ASN A 119 1.16 0.77 -4.16
N GLY A 120 -0.05 0.40 -4.53
CA GLY A 120 -0.51 0.31 -5.92
C GLY A 120 -1.73 1.19 -6.10
N GLN A 121 -1.77 1.91 -7.21
CA GLN A 121 -2.81 2.88 -7.47
C GLN A 121 -3.38 2.70 -8.88
N ALA A 122 -4.70 2.80 -8.99
CA ALA A 122 -5.41 2.99 -10.24
C ALA A 122 -6.17 4.32 -10.19
N ILE A 123 -5.99 5.17 -11.20
CA ILE A 123 -6.62 6.49 -11.28
C ILE A 123 -7.63 6.49 -12.42
N ASP A 124 -8.79 7.07 -12.18
CA ASP A 124 -9.87 7.25 -13.16
C ASP A 124 -10.33 5.94 -13.82
N LEU A 125 -10.79 5.00 -12.98
CA LEU A 125 -11.38 3.72 -13.38
C LEU A 125 -12.66 3.89 -14.23
N SER A 126 -13.23 5.08 -14.25
CA SER A 126 -14.41 5.47 -15.05
C SER A 126 -14.08 5.89 -16.49
N GLY A 127 -12.81 6.09 -16.84
CA GLY A 127 -12.38 6.66 -18.12
C GLY A 127 -11.04 6.12 -18.60
N THR A 128 -10.12 7.03 -18.95
CA THR A 128 -8.75 6.67 -19.35
C THR A 128 -7.95 6.29 -18.10
N TYR A 129 -8.01 5.01 -17.74
CA TYR A 129 -7.34 4.50 -16.55
C TYR A 129 -5.82 4.64 -16.64
N SER A 130 -5.20 4.96 -15.51
CA SER A 130 -3.74 4.91 -15.37
C SER A 130 -3.35 4.20 -14.07
N PHE A 131 -2.17 3.57 -14.07
CA PHE A 131 -1.66 2.84 -12.92
C PHE A 131 -0.34 3.44 -12.44
N ALA A 132 -0.16 3.45 -11.13
CA ALA A 132 1.09 3.81 -10.48
C ALA A 132 1.39 2.85 -9.34
N GLY A 133 2.66 2.74 -8.99
CA GLY A 133 3.10 1.90 -7.89
C GLY A 133 4.30 2.52 -7.19
N GLN A 134 4.38 2.30 -5.89
CA GLN A 134 5.48 2.76 -5.06
C GLN A 134 5.85 1.68 -4.06
N THR A 135 7.15 1.45 -3.89
CA THR A 135 7.68 0.69 -2.76
C THR A 135 8.49 1.61 -1.86
N GLY A 136 8.68 1.21 -0.60
CA GLY A 136 9.43 1.99 0.36
C GLY A 136 9.79 1.22 1.62
N PHE A 137 10.63 1.85 2.43
CA PHE A 137 10.94 1.38 3.77
C PHE A 137 10.51 2.44 4.78
N ALA A 138 10.09 2.00 5.96
CA ALA A 138 9.75 2.85 7.10
C ALA A 138 10.38 2.28 8.37
#